data_AF-A0A9P5IQM4-F1
#
_entry.id   AF-A0A9P5IQM4-F1
#
_cell.length_a   1.000
_cell.length_b   1.000
_cell.length_c   1.000
_cell.angle_alpha   90.00
_cell.angle_beta   90.00
_cell.angle_gamma   90.00
#
_symmetry.space_group_name_H-M   'P 1'
#
loop_
_entity.id
_entity.type
_entity.pdbx_description
1 polymer ?
#
loop_
_entity_poly.entity_id
_entity_poly.type
_entity_poly.pdbx_seq_one_letter_code
_entity_poly.pdbx_strand_id
1 'polypeptide(L)'
;MISSSCTGAIRFSPLTPSSDNLDEAQLVQYNYLANTTKAVYKNTIVTEDADGSLQGPFNMLLYTPTVAQPWVNLQLAVAGLLVPSEAECAILGVLSVTKATYGIYAHKILAEKAGLTASQVAGMLAGDCPSSVTPRQKAVYEIAVKLAQTRGTLDMPSFKASEAVLGQAGILGAIQQSAAFMYASIE
;
A
#
# COMPACT_ATOMS: atom_id res chain seq x y z
N MET A 1 4.81 10.31 -20.68
CA MET A 1 3.88 10.63 -19.57
C MET A 1 2.77 9.62 -19.62
N ILE A 2 2.73 8.68 -18.68
CA ILE A 2 1.65 7.70 -18.58
C ILE A 2 0.67 8.32 -17.60
N SER A 3 -0.47 8.83 -18.08
CA SER A 3 -1.53 9.31 -17.19
C SER A 3 -2.08 8.09 -16.44
N SER A 4 -2.11 8.17 -15.11
CA SER A 4 -2.81 7.20 -14.26
C SER A 4 -4.31 7.51 -14.31
N SER A 5 -4.94 7.39 -15.48
CA SER A 5 -6.39 7.56 -15.59
C SER A 5 -7.07 6.31 -15.03
N CYS A 6 -7.24 6.28 -13.71
CA CYS A 6 -8.18 5.37 -13.07
C CYS A 6 -9.59 5.75 -13.56
N THR A 7 -10.10 5.03 -14.56
CA THR A 7 -11.42 5.25 -15.18
C THR A 7 -12.59 4.70 -14.34
N GLY A 8 -12.40 4.55 -13.03
CA GLY A 8 -13.41 4.04 -12.11
C GLY A 8 -14.49 5.07 -11.77
N ALA A 9 -15.60 4.61 -11.20
CA ALA A 9 -16.61 5.50 -10.63
C ALA A 9 -15.98 6.37 -9.53
N ILE A 10 -16.12 7.69 -9.68
CA ILE A 10 -15.60 8.67 -8.73
C ILE A 10 -16.49 8.65 -7.49
N ARG A 11 -15.95 8.21 -6.34
CA ARG A 11 -16.69 8.21 -5.06
C ARG A 11 -16.81 9.62 -4.48
N PHE A 12 -15.75 10.41 -4.59
CA PHE A 12 -15.66 11.80 -4.16
C PHE A 12 -14.94 12.62 -5.21
N SER A 13 -15.38 13.87 -5.43
CA SER A 13 -14.73 14.76 -6.39
C SER A 13 -13.30 15.06 -5.93
N PRO A 14 -12.28 15.02 -6.80
CA PRO A 14 -10.92 15.35 -6.37
C PRO A 14 -10.83 16.74 -5.74
N LEU A 15 -10.20 16.82 -4.57
CA LEU A 15 -9.80 18.09 -3.94
C LEU A 15 -8.46 18.50 -4.52
N THR A 16 -8.39 19.72 -5.06
CA THR A 16 -7.24 20.21 -5.84
C THR A 16 -7.01 21.71 -5.55
N PRO A 17 -5.74 22.16 -5.47
CA PRO A 17 -5.45 23.59 -5.40
C PRO A 17 -5.95 24.36 -6.63
N SER A 18 -5.92 23.75 -7.81
CA SER A 18 -6.32 24.40 -9.07
C SER A 18 -7.83 24.68 -9.17
N SER A 19 -8.65 23.98 -8.40
CA SER A 19 -10.11 24.18 -8.38
C SER A 19 -10.58 25.06 -7.21
N ASP A 20 -9.67 25.60 -6.40
CA ASP A 20 -9.96 26.43 -5.22
C ASP A 20 -11.03 25.81 -4.28
N ASN A 21 -10.99 24.47 -4.14
CA ASN A 21 -12.01 23.70 -3.42
C ASN A 21 -11.50 23.09 -2.11
N LEU A 22 -10.42 23.64 -1.55
CA LEU A 22 -9.81 23.21 -0.28
C LEU A 22 -10.12 24.24 0.81
N ASP A 23 -10.61 23.79 1.97
CA ASP A 23 -10.60 24.63 3.17
C ASP A 23 -9.19 24.76 3.77
N GLU A 24 -9.03 25.58 4.80
CA GLU A 24 -7.74 25.83 5.46
C GLU A 24 -7.11 24.55 6.03
N ALA A 25 -7.90 23.68 6.67
CA ALA A 25 -7.40 22.44 7.25
C ALA A 25 -6.97 21.46 6.16
N GLN A 26 -7.73 21.38 5.06
CA GLN A 26 -7.43 20.55 3.91
C GLN A 26 -6.19 21.03 3.18
N LEU A 27 -6.01 22.35 3.01
CA LEU A 27 -4.83 22.93 2.37
C LEU A 27 -3.54 22.63 3.15
N VAL A 28 -3.59 22.66 4.49
CA VAL A 28 -2.46 22.25 5.33
C VAL A 28 -2.09 20.79 5.07
N GLN A 29 -3.07 19.88 5.03
CA GLN A 29 -2.79 18.47 4.77
C GLN A 29 -2.37 18.19 3.33
N TYR A 30 -2.92 18.93 2.36
CA TYR A 30 -2.49 18.87 0.96
C TYR A 30 -1.00 19.13 0.84
N ASN A 31 -0.53 20.26 1.39
CA ASN A 31 0.89 20.63 1.34
C ASN A 31 1.78 19.60 2.05
N TYR A 32 1.33 19.07 3.18
CA TYR A 32 2.04 18.01 3.89
C TYR A 32 2.16 16.72 3.05
N LEU A 33 1.06 16.26 2.46
CA LEU A 33 1.00 15.02 1.68
C LEU A 33 1.79 15.15 0.37
N ALA A 34 1.63 16.25 -0.36
CA ALA A 34 2.38 16.53 -1.59
C ALA A 34 3.89 16.51 -1.35
N ASN A 35 4.35 17.20 -0.30
CA ASN A 35 5.77 17.25 0.05
C ASN A 35 6.29 15.88 0.52
N THR A 36 5.55 15.20 1.39
CA THR A 36 5.94 13.88 1.92
C THR A 36 6.03 12.84 0.82
N THR A 37 5.01 12.73 -0.03
CA THR A 37 4.99 11.74 -1.13
C THR A 37 6.11 12.00 -2.14
N LYS A 38 6.37 13.27 -2.47
CA LYS A 38 7.51 13.65 -3.31
C LYS A 38 8.86 13.27 -2.68
N ALA A 39 9.02 13.43 -1.37
CA ALA A 39 10.25 13.05 -0.67
C ALA A 39 10.46 11.52 -0.67
N VAL A 40 9.39 10.76 -0.41
CA VAL A 40 9.42 9.29 -0.30
C VAL A 40 9.58 8.63 -1.68
N TYR A 41 8.72 8.97 -2.63
CA TYR A 41 8.62 8.28 -3.92
C TYR A 41 9.42 8.93 -5.03
N LYS A 42 9.77 10.21 -4.89
CA LYS A 42 10.42 11.02 -5.94
C LYS A 42 9.59 10.92 -7.24
N ASN A 43 10.19 10.35 -8.28
CA ASN A 43 9.54 10.13 -9.58
C ASN A 43 9.27 8.65 -9.86
N THR A 44 9.29 7.79 -8.82
CA THR A 44 9.14 6.34 -8.99
C THR A 44 7.70 5.97 -9.34
N ILE A 45 6.73 6.67 -8.75
CA ILE A 45 5.28 6.52 -9.01
C ILE A 45 4.66 7.92 -9.10
N VAL A 46 3.52 8.03 -9.76
CA VAL A 46 2.75 9.28 -9.83
C VAL A 46 1.92 9.42 -8.56
N THR A 47 2.15 10.50 -7.80
CA THR A 47 1.41 10.81 -6.56
C THR A 47 0.60 12.10 -6.63
N GLU A 48 0.74 12.85 -7.72
CA GLU A 48 0.05 14.11 -8.00
C GLU A 48 -0.12 14.23 -9.52
N ASP A 49 -1.33 14.54 -9.98
CA ASP A 49 -1.64 14.80 -11.39
C ASP A 49 -1.36 16.26 -11.78
N ALA A 50 -1.49 16.58 -13.07
CA ALA A 50 -1.17 17.91 -13.59
C ALA A 50 -2.04 19.06 -13.04
N ASP A 51 -3.24 18.75 -12.53
CA ASP A 51 -4.15 19.68 -11.87
C ASP A 51 -3.92 19.81 -10.35
N GLY A 52 -2.88 19.15 -9.84
CA GLY A 52 -2.59 19.09 -8.41
C GLY A 52 -3.48 18.11 -7.65
N SER A 53 -4.27 17.27 -8.30
CA SER A 53 -4.98 16.20 -7.57
C SER A 53 -3.98 15.15 -7.08
N LEU A 54 -3.89 15.00 -5.76
CA LEU A 54 -3.13 13.89 -5.18
C LEU A 54 -3.74 12.55 -5.62
N GLN A 55 -2.92 11.53 -5.83
CA GLN A 55 -3.35 10.23 -6.35
C GLN A 55 -3.44 9.15 -5.26
N GLY A 56 -4.20 8.09 -5.51
CA GLY A 56 -4.37 7.00 -4.55
C GLY A 56 -5.08 7.44 -3.27
N PRO A 57 -4.65 6.96 -2.08
CA PRO A 57 -5.33 7.27 -0.82
C PRO A 57 -5.13 8.75 -0.40
N PHE A 58 -4.15 9.45 -0.98
CA PHE A 58 -3.75 10.78 -0.52
C PHE A 58 -4.82 11.85 -0.73
N ASN A 59 -5.60 11.79 -1.83
CA ASN A 59 -6.72 12.73 -2.02
C ASN A 59 -7.83 12.48 -1.00
N MET A 60 -8.12 11.20 -0.73
CA MET A 60 -9.16 10.78 0.22
C MET A 60 -8.87 11.27 1.64
N LEU A 61 -7.59 11.27 2.05
CA LEU A 61 -7.18 11.81 3.35
C LEU A 61 -7.48 13.30 3.52
N LEU A 62 -7.65 14.07 2.44
CA LEU A 62 -8.07 15.47 2.51
C LEU A 62 -9.52 15.62 2.97
N TYR A 63 -10.36 14.58 2.82
CA TYR A 63 -11.70 14.57 3.41
C TYR A 63 -11.70 14.29 4.91
N THR A 64 -10.57 13.83 5.47
CA THR A 64 -10.39 13.57 6.91
C THR A 64 -9.09 14.20 7.42
N PRO A 65 -8.97 15.54 7.44
CA PRO A 65 -7.68 16.22 7.67
C PRO A 65 -6.98 15.82 8.99
N THR A 66 -7.75 15.48 10.01
CA THR A 66 -7.22 15.05 11.33
C THR A 66 -6.52 13.69 11.28
N VAL A 67 -6.76 12.88 10.25
CA VAL A 67 -6.20 11.52 10.08
C VAL A 67 -4.95 11.51 9.21
N ALA A 68 -4.80 12.46 8.29
CA ALA A 68 -3.75 12.45 7.26
C ALA A 68 -2.33 12.24 7.83
N GLN A 69 -1.87 13.12 8.74
CA GLN A 69 -0.54 13.01 9.36
C GLN A 69 -0.38 11.76 10.25
N PRO A 70 -1.30 11.46 11.19
CA PRO A 70 -1.22 10.23 11.98
C PRO A 70 -1.14 8.96 11.13
N TRP A 71 -1.92 8.91 10.05
CA TRP A 71 -1.90 7.79 9.12
C TRP A 71 -0.55 7.66 8.41
N VAL A 72 -0.01 8.76 7.85
CA VAL A 72 1.32 8.73 7.19
C VAL A 72 2.40 8.29 8.18
N ASN A 73 2.38 8.79 9.42
CA ASN A 73 3.34 8.41 10.44
C ASN A 73 3.27 6.91 10.76
N LEU A 74 2.06 6.35 10.85
CA LEU A 74 1.87 4.91 11.03
C LEU A 74 2.44 4.13 9.83
N GLN A 75 2.15 4.55 8.59
CA GLN A 75 2.67 3.87 7.40
C GLN A 75 4.19 3.88 7.34
N LEU A 76 4.83 5.00 7.67
CA LEU A 76 6.29 5.11 7.71
C LEU A 76 6.92 4.25 8.81
N ALA A 77 6.30 4.18 9.99
CA ALA A 77 6.77 3.33 11.09
C ALA A 77 6.69 1.84 10.72
N VAL A 78 5.58 1.41 10.12
CA VAL A 78 5.34 0.02 9.74
C VAL A 78 6.23 -0.42 8.57
N ALA A 79 6.49 0.48 7.61
CA ALA A 79 7.40 0.21 6.49
C ALA A 79 8.84 -0.14 6.90
N GLY A 80 9.24 0.21 8.13
CA GLY A 80 10.55 -0.13 8.69
C GLY A 80 10.65 -1.52 9.34
N LEU A 81 9.55 -2.28 9.44
CA LEU A 81 9.51 -3.56 10.16
C LEU A 81 10.00 -4.76 9.34
N LEU A 82 10.03 -4.63 8.01
CA LEU A 82 10.44 -5.68 7.08
C LEU A 82 11.48 -5.15 6.09
N VAL A 83 12.27 -6.03 5.50
CA VAL A 83 13.10 -5.65 4.36
C VAL A 83 12.21 -5.30 3.16
N PRO A 84 12.64 -4.42 2.24
CA PRO A 84 11.77 -3.88 1.19
C PRO A 84 11.03 -4.94 0.37
N SER A 85 11.70 -6.02 -0.04
CA SER A 85 11.06 -7.06 -0.84
C SER A 85 10.01 -7.86 -0.05
N GLU A 86 10.18 -8.03 1.26
CA GLU A 86 9.19 -8.67 2.14
C GLU A 86 8.00 -7.74 2.39
N ALA A 87 8.23 -6.44 2.61
CA ALA A 87 7.17 -5.45 2.75
C ALA A 87 6.27 -5.42 1.50
N GLU A 88 6.86 -5.45 0.31
CA GLU A 88 6.12 -5.51 -0.95
C GLU A 88 5.35 -6.83 -1.10
N CYS A 89 5.87 -7.97 -0.61
CA CYS A 89 5.11 -9.23 -0.59
C CYS A 89 3.81 -9.11 0.24
N ALA A 90 3.85 -8.39 1.38
CA ALA A 90 2.64 -8.14 2.17
C ALA A 90 1.64 -7.29 1.38
N ILE A 91 2.12 -6.23 0.74
CA ILE A 91 1.28 -5.33 -0.05
C ILE A 91 0.65 -6.04 -1.26
N LEU A 92 1.44 -6.81 -2.02
CA LEU A 92 0.96 -7.59 -3.15
C LEU A 92 -0.05 -8.66 -2.72
N GLY A 93 0.12 -9.25 -1.53
CA GLY A 93 -0.84 -10.18 -0.94
C GLY A 93 -2.18 -9.52 -0.62
N VAL A 94 -2.18 -8.31 -0.04
CA VAL A 94 -3.41 -7.52 0.15
C VAL A 94 -4.05 -7.18 -1.21
N LEU A 95 -3.27 -6.66 -2.16
CA LEU A 95 -3.76 -6.25 -3.48
C LEU A 95 -4.27 -7.40 -4.33
N SER A 96 -3.81 -8.64 -4.10
CA SER A 96 -4.35 -9.82 -4.77
C SER A 96 -5.80 -10.10 -4.37
N VAL A 97 -6.24 -9.57 -3.22
CA VAL A 97 -7.61 -9.74 -2.71
C VAL A 97 -8.45 -8.48 -2.96
N THR A 98 -7.94 -7.30 -2.59
CA THR A 98 -8.70 -6.04 -2.67
C THR A 98 -8.78 -5.47 -4.08
N LYS A 99 -7.84 -5.86 -4.96
CA LYS A 99 -7.76 -5.43 -6.36
C LYS A 99 -7.74 -3.90 -6.56
N ALA A 100 -7.23 -3.15 -5.57
CA ALA A 100 -7.15 -1.69 -5.64
C ALA A 100 -6.30 -1.22 -6.83
N THR A 101 -6.90 -0.54 -7.80
CA THR A 101 -6.27 -0.23 -9.09
C THR A 101 -5.01 0.61 -8.95
N TYR A 102 -5.07 1.71 -8.20
CA TYR A 102 -3.90 2.56 -7.96
C TYR A 102 -2.80 1.81 -7.20
N GLY A 103 -3.17 1.06 -6.15
CA GLY A 103 -2.23 0.24 -5.39
C GLY A 103 -1.50 -0.77 -6.27
N ILE A 104 -2.22 -1.46 -7.16
CA ILE A 104 -1.63 -2.38 -8.14
C ILE A 104 -0.66 -1.66 -9.07
N TYR A 105 -1.02 -0.48 -9.59
CA TYR A 105 -0.12 0.32 -10.43
C TYR A 105 1.18 0.65 -9.68
N ALA A 106 1.06 1.27 -8.49
CA ALA A 106 2.20 1.76 -7.73
C ALA A 106 3.11 0.61 -7.27
N HIS A 107 2.52 -0.44 -6.71
CA HIS A 107 3.28 -1.53 -6.10
C HIS A 107 3.82 -2.56 -7.09
N LYS A 108 3.36 -2.57 -8.34
CA LYS A 108 4.12 -3.25 -9.41
C LYS A 108 5.52 -2.65 -9.54
N ILE A 109 5.59 -1.32 -9.62
CA ILE A 109 6.83 -0.59 -9.82
C ILE A 109 7.72 -0.66 -8.57
N LEU A 110 7.13 -0.48 -7.39
CA LEU A 110 7.87 -0.51 -6.12
C LEU A 110 8.40 -1.91 -5.79
N ALA A 111 7.62 -2.97 -6.03
CA ALA A 111 8.06 -4.35 -5.86
C ALA A 111 9.26 -4.70 -6.76
N GLU A 112 9.22 -4.29 -8.03
CA GLU A 112 10.34 -4.51 -8.95
C GLU A 112 11.59 -3.75 -8.51
N LYS A 113 11.44 -2.50 -8.06
CA LYS A 113 12.53 -1.71 -7.49
C LYS A 113 13.10 -2.32 -6.20
N ALA A 114 12.28 -3.02 -5.43
CA ALA A 114 12.68 -3.77 -4.24
C ALA A 114 13.35 -5.12 -4.56
N GLY A 115 13.48 -5.48 -5.84
CA GLY A 115 14.20 -6.66 -6.31
C GLY A 115 13.34 -7.88 -6.62
N LEU A 116 12.00 -7.75 -6.61
CA LEU A 116 11.12 -8.79 -7.13
C LEU A 116 11.12 -8.76 -8.66
N THR A 117 11.02 -9.92 -9.31
CA THR A 117 10.89 -9.97 -10.77
C THR A 117 9.46 -9.65 -11.20
N ALA A 118 9.27 -9.12 -12.41
CA ALA A 118 7.94 -8.87 -12.97
C ALA A 118 7.04 -10.12 -12.97
N SER A 119 7.62 -11.30 -13.17
CA SER A 119 6.90 -12.60 -13.09
C SER A 119 6.43 -12.92 -11.67
N GLN A 120 7.28 -12.69 -10.66
CA GLN A 120 6.89 -12.86 -9.25
C GLN A 120 5.75 -11.91 -8.87
N VAL A 121 5.87 -10.64 -9.26
CA VAL A 121 4.86 -9.60 -9.01
C VAL A 121 3.52 -9.96 -9.68
N ALA A 122 3.56 -10.35 -10.95
CA ALA A 122 2.36 -10.74 -11.69
C ALA A 122 1.65 -11.96 -11.07
N GLY A 123 2.41 -13.00 -10.68
CA GLY A 123 1.87 -14.17 -10.00
C GLY A 123 1.23 -13.82 -8.66
N MET A 124 1.91 -13.03 -7.83
CA MET A 124 1.37 -12.57 -6.54
C MET A 124 0.06 -11.80 -6.70
N LEU A 125 -0.04 -10.89 -7.66
CA LEU A 125 -1.25 -10.12 -7.92
C LEU A 125 -2.40 -10.96 -8.51
N ALA A 126 -2.07 -12.05 -9.21
CA ALA A 126 -3.03 -13.03 -9.69
C ALA A 126 -3.62 -13.88 -8.55
N GLY A 127 -3.00 -13.87 -7.37
CA GLY A 127 -3.40 -14.70 -6.22
C GLY A 127 -2.55 -15.96 -6.06
N ASP A 128 -1.50 -16.12 -6.89
CA ASP A 128 -0.56 -17.23 -6.81
C ASP A 128 0.64 -16.85 -5.94
N CYS A 129 1.30 -17.85 -5.33
CA CYS A 129 2.60 -17.66 -4.69
C CYS A 129 3.69 -18.37 -5.51
N PRO A 130 4.42 -17.66 -6.40
CA PRO A 130 5.37 -18.29 -7.31
C PRO A 130 6.48 -19.04 -6.58
N SER A 131 6.79 -20.27 -6.99
CA SER A 131 7.83 -21.10 -6.34
C SER A 131 9.23 -20.47 -6.30
N SER A 132 9.48 -19.48 -7.16
CA SER A 132 10.72 -18.70 -7.23
C SER A 132 10.95 -17.72 -6.07
N VAL A 133 9.97 -17.47 -5.20
CA VAL A 133 10.14 -16.54 -4.06
C VAL A 133 10.81 -17.24 -2.87
N THR A 134 11.45 -16.47 -1.99
CA THR A 134 12.07 -17.05 -0.79
C THR A 134 11.02 -17.56 0.21
N PRO A 135 11.38 -18.48 1.12
CA PRO A 135 10.46 -18.94 2.16
C PRO A 135 9.87 -17.80 3.01
N ARG A 136 10.68 -16.77 3.30
CA ARG A 136 10.22 -15.59 4.06
C ARG A 136 9.23 -14.74 3.25
N GLN A 137 9.54 -14.45 1.99
CA GLN A 137 8.63 -13.72 1.09
C GLN A 137 7.29 -14.44 0.94
N LYS A 138 7.32 -15.77 0.77
CA LYS A 138 6.14 -16.63 0.74
C LYS A 138 5.32 -16.50 2.03
N ALA A 139 5.96 -16.67 3.19
CA ALA A 139 5.28 -16.61 4.48
C ALA A 139 4.62 -15.24 4.73
N VAL A 140 5.26 -14.13 4.32
CA VAL A 140 4.68 -12.79 4.42
C VAL A 140 3.47 -12.62 3.48
N TYR A 141 3.61 -13.04 2.22
CA TYR A 141 2.53 -12.98 1.24
C TYR A 141 1.29 -13.77 1.69
N GLU A 142 1.47 -15.02 2.14
CA GLU A 142 0.37 -15.89 2.57
C GLU A 142 -0.38 -15.33 3.78
N ILE A 143 0.34 -14.71 4.73
CA ILE A 143 -0.27 -14.02 5.87
C ILE A 143 -1.11 -12.83 5.40
N ALA A 144 -0.58 -12.04 4.47
CA ALA A 144 -1.29 -10.88 3.94
C ALA A 144 -2.58 -11.28 3.20
N VAL A 145 -2.51 -12.29 2.33
CA VAL A 145 -3.70 -12.84 1.65
C VAL A 145 -4.73 -13.32 2.65
N LYS A 146 -4.29 -14.07 3.67
CA LYS A 146 -5.20 -14.63 4.68
C LYS A 146 -5.86 -13.52 5.50
N LEU A 147 -5.11 -12.52 5.95
CA LEU A 147 -5.65 -11.36 6.66
C LEU A 147 -6.64 -10.57 5.80
N ALA A 148 -6.35 -10.36 4.52
CA ALA A 148 -7.24 -9.66 3.60
C ALA A 148 -8.55 -10.41 3.31
N GLN A 149 -8.54 -11.75 3.39
CA GLN A 149 -9.73 -12.59 3.21
C GLN A 149 -10.55 -12.80 4.50
N THR A 150 -9.92 -12.69 5.67
CA THR A 150 -10.52 -13.07 6.94
C THR A 150 -11.33 -11.90 7.55
N ARG A 151 -12.52 -12.20 8.09
CA ARG A 151 -13.36 -11.23 8.84
C ARG A 151 -13.12 -11.28 10.36
N GLY A 152 -11.92 -11.68 10.78
CA GLY A 152 -11.58 -12.07 12.14
C GLY A 152 -10.08 -12.27 12.33
N THR A 153 -9.67 -12.92 13.43
CA THR A 153 -8.27 -13.12 13.76
C THR A 153 -7.59 -14.16 12.87
N LEU A 154 -6.28 -14.00 12.65
CA LEU A 154 -5.44 -15.03 12.07
C LEU A 154 -5.47 -16.30 12.94
N ASP A 155 -5.69 -17.46 12.33
CA ASP A 155 -5.69 -18.75 13.02
C ASP A 155 -4.28 -19.17 13.47
N MET A 156 -4.23 -19.96 14.53
CA MET A 156 -2.97 -20.42 15.13
C MET A 156 -2.10 -21.28 14.22
N PRO A 157 -2.63 -22.21 13.40
CA PRO A 157 -1.82 -22.94 12.45
C PRO A 157 -1.05 -22.02 11.49
N SER A 158 -1.73 -21.06 10.86
CA SER A 158 -1.06 -20.10 9.97
C SER A 158 -0.08 -19.19 10.72
N PHE A 159 -0.45 -18.69 11.90
CA PHE A 159 0.47 -17.89 12.71
C PHE A 159 1.75 -18.66 13.04
N LYS A 160 1.63 -19.90 13.54
CA LYS A 160 2.78 -20.71 13.96
C LYS A 160 3.66 -21.15 12.79
N ALA A 161 3.06 -21.49 11.65
CA ALA A 161 3.80 -21.82 10.43
C ALA A 161 4.65 -20.64 9.96
N SER A 162 4.08 -19.44 9.90
CA SER A 162 4.81 -18.24 9.48
C SER A 162 5.80 -17.76 10.53
N GLU A 163 5.47 -17.84 11.82
CA GLU A 163 6.40 -17.53 12.92
C GLU A 163 7.66 -18.42 12.87
N ALA A 164 7.54 -19.70 12.54
CA ALA A 164 8.67 -20.61 12.43
C ALA A 164 9.68 -20.19 11.33
N VAL A 165 9.22 -19.50 10.29
CA VAL A 165 10.05 -19.01 9.17
C VAL A 165 10.53 -17.59 9.41
N LEU A 166 9.66 -16.74 9.96
CA LEU A 166 9.88 -15.30 10.06
C LEU A 166 10.52 -14.87 11.37
N GLY A 167 10.38 -15.68 12.42
CA GLY A 167 10.59 -15.28 13.81
C GLY A 167 9.52 -14.29 14.30
N GLN A 168 9.55 -13.99 15.59
CA GLN A 168 8.58 -13.10 16.24
C GLN A 168 8.50 -11.72 15.59
N ALA A 169 9.65 -11.08 15.33
CA ALA A 169 9.68 -9.76 14.72
C ALA A 169 9.11 -9.77 13.30
N GLY A 170 9.43 -10.79 12.50
CA GLY A 170 8.98 -10.89 11.12
C GLY A 170 7.47 -11.16 10.98
N ILE A 171 6.88 -12.02 11.83
CA ILE A 171 5.42 -12.23 11.79
C ILE A 171 4.65 -10.99 12.24
N LEU A 172 5.15 -10.26 13.25
CA LEU A 172 4.56 -8.98 13.66
C LEU A 172 4.67 -7.91 12.56
N GLY A 173 5.83 -7.83 11.89
CA GLY A 173 6.02 -6.96 10.73
C GLY A 173 5.07 -7.29 9.58
N ALA A 174 4.89 -8.58 9.26
CA ALA A 174 3.95 -9.03 8.24
C ALA A 174 2.50 -8.66 8.58
N ILE A 175 2.07 -8.87 9.82
CA ILE A 175 0.71 -8.52 10.28
C ILE A 175 0.50 -7.00 10.20
N GLN A 176 1.43 -6.22 10.75
CA GLN A 176 1.28 -4.76 10.76
C GLN A 176 1.32 -4.17 9.35
N GLN A 177 2.25 -4.60 8.49
CA GLN A 177 2.33 -4.14 7.10
C GLN A 177 1.04 -4.47 6.33
N SER A 178 0.53 -5.69 6.50
CA SER A 178 -0.72 -6.11 5.84
C SER A 178 -1.91 -5.29 6.33
N ALA A 179 -2.06 -5.12 7.65
CA ALA A 179 -3.18 -4.37 8.23
C ALA A 179 -3.13 -2.87 7.88
N ALA A 180 -1.95 -2.27 7.93
CA ALA A 180 -1.76 -0.87 7.60
C ALA A 180 -1.99 -0.59 6.11
N PHE A 181 -1.60 -1.53 5.23
CA PHE A 181 -1.90 -1.43 3.81
C PHE A 181 -3.35 -1.76 3.45
N MET A 182 -4.01 -2.65 4.20
CA MET A 182 -5.45 -2.92 4.04
C MET A 182 -6.26 -1.62 4.10
N TYR A 183 -5.96 -0.73 5.07
CA TYR A 183 -6.57 0.60 5.15
C TYR A 183 -6.49 1.34 3.81
N ALA A 184 -5.30 1.39 3.20
CA ALA A 184 -5.02 2.12 1.97
C ALA A 184 -5.68 1.52 0.71
N SER A 185 -6.24 0.31 0.81
CA SER A 185 -6.65 -0.50 -0.36
C SER A 185 -8.14 -0.78 -0.45
N ILE A 186 -8.93 -0.34 0.54
CA ILE A 186 -10.38 -0.59 0.62
C ILE A 186 -11.21 0.68 0.44
N GLU A 187 -10.57 1.78 0.07
CA GLU A 187 -11.16 3.12 -0.10
C GLU A 187 -11.84 3.28 -1.48
#